data_AF-A0A0F9K1T8-F1
#
_entry.id   AF-A0A0F9K1T8-F1
#
_cell.length_a   1.000
_cell.length_b   1.000
_cell.length_c   1.000
_cell.angle_alpha   90.00
_cell.angle_beta   90.00
_cell.angle_gamma   90.00
#
_symmetry.space_group_name_H-M   'P 1'
#
loop_
_entity.id
_entity.type
_entity.pdbx_description
1 polymer ?
#
loop_
_entity_poly.entity_id
_entity_poly.type
_entity_poly.pdbx_seq_one_letter_code
_entity_poly.pdbx_strand_id
1 'polypeptide(L)'
;MGVYYRSISDLPAHMREQARKQMPPARVTVKKGLKRAPKRNQLIDHVVTLLKVQQLPKYEVEYHFAKMVVPGINPKPRKYRFDFAWPERLVALEVDGMTYGRPLVCDTCGMTVRHKKLDGSRGQLVLVGGGHTQGSGYDADREKDNLAAALGWVVLRVTAPMIRQEGAWLYQLECVLASRAEL
;
A
#
# COMPACT_ATOMS: atom_id res chain seq x y z
N MET A 1 -13.31 44.19 25.63
CA MET A 1 -12.51 42.96 25.51
C MET A 1 -13.27 41.96 24.65
N GLY A 2 -12.87 41.77 23.40
CA GLY A 2 -13.53 40.83 22.48
C GLY A 2 -12.99 39.43 22.66
N VAL A 3 -13.86 38.45 22.96
CA VAL A 3 -13.46 37.05 23.07
C VAL A 3 -13.43 36.45 21.66
N TYR A 4 -12.23 36.17 21.14
CA TYR A 4 -12.06 35.49 19.85
C TYR A 4 -12.17 33.97 20.04
N TYR A 5 -13.16 33.34 19.40
CA TYR A 5 -13.34 31.89 19.36
C TYR A 5 -12.74 31.33 18.07
N ARG A 6 -11.85 30.33 18.15
CA ARG A 6 -11.05 29.83 17.00
C ARG A 6 -11.73 28.73 16.20
N SER A 7 -12.81 28.13 16.72
CA SER A 7 -13.57 27.05 16.09
C SER A 7 -15.00 26.95 16.64
N ILE A 8 -15.91 26.27 15.94
CA ILE A 8 -17.30 26.06 16.41
C ILE A 8 -17.32 25.29 17.75
N SER A 9 -16.33 24.41 17.98
CA SER A 9 -16.15 23.71 19.26
C SER A 9 -15.80 24.65 20.42
N ASP A 10 -15.38 25.89 20.15
CA ASP A 10 -15.05 26.87 21.19
C ASP A 10 -16.26 27.74 21.56
N LEU A 11 -17.35 27.68 20.79
CA LEU A 11 -18.58 28.41 21.11
C LEU A 11 -19.30 27.80 22.32
N PRO A 12 -20.06 28.61 23.10
CA PRO A 12 -21.01 28.10 24.07
C PRO A 12 -22.03 27.14 23.44
N ALA A 13 -22.45 26.11 24.17
CA ALA A 13 -23.28 25.01 23.64
C ALA A 13 -24.55 25.49 22.90
N HIS A 14 -25.23 26.52 23.43
CA HIS A 14 -26.44 27.08 22.82
C HIS A 14 -26.16 27.76 21.46
N MET A 15 -24.97 28.33 21.26
CA MET A 15 -24.55 28.95 20.00
C MET A 15 -24.06 27.91 18.97
N ARG A 16 -23.56 26.75 19.42
CA ARG A 16 -23.16 25.66 18.52
C ARG A 16 -24.35 25.11 17.74
N GLU A 17 -25.51 24.99 18.39
CA GLU A 17 -26.70 24.44 17.76
C GLU A 17 -27.27 25.38 16.69
N GLN A 18 -27.24 26.68 16.96
CA GLN A 18 -27.68 27.71 16.02
C GLN A 18 -26.75 27.81 14.80
N ALA A 19 -25.42 27.74 15.02
CA ALA A 19 -24.42 27.71 13.94
C ALA A 19 -24.56 26.47 13.04
N ARG A 20 -24.92 25.31 13.61
CA ARG A 20 -25.16 24.08 12.83
C ARG A 20 -26.40 24.16 11.95
N LYS A 21 -27.46 24.84 12.41
CA LYS A 21 -28.72 25.02 11.66
C LYS A 21 -28.56 26.00 10.47
N GLN A 22 -27.59 26.91 10.53
CA GLN A 22 -27.30 27.88 9.48
C GLN A 22 -26.24 27.41 8.46
N MET A 23 -25.56 26.29 8.72
CA MET A 23 -24.57 25.74 7.79
C MET A 23 -25.30 25.04 6.63
N PRO A 24 -25.01 25.38 5.37
CA PRO A 24 -25.63 24.69 4.23
C PRO A 24 -25.24 23.20 4.27
N PRO A 25 -26.13 22.28 3.87
CA PRO A 25 -25.80 20.87 3.81
C PRO A 25 -24.58 20.69 2.90
N ALA A 26 -23.58 19.95 3.37
CA ALA A 26 -22.41 19.62 2.58
C ALA A 26 -22.86 18.88 1.31
N ARG A 27 -22.85 19.58 0.18
CA ARG A 27 -23.15 18.97 -1.13
C ARG A 27 -21.92 18.14 -1.51
N VAL A 28 -21.99 16.83 -1.29
CA VAL A 28 -20.97 15.89 -1.76
C VAL A 28 -21.12 15.75 -3.26
N THR A 29 -20.47 16.63 -4.02
CA THR A 29 -20.31 16.45 -5.47
C THR A 29 -19.19 15.44 -5.68
N VAL A 30 -19.55 14.20 -6.03
CA VAL A 30 -18.57 13.21 -6.51
C VAL A 30 -18.01 13.75 -7.83
N LYS A 31 -16.83 14.37 -7.80
CA LYS A 31 -16.12 14.76 -9.02
C LYS A 31 -15.81 13.48 -9.79
N LYS A 32 -16.44 13.29 -10.96
CA LYS A 32 -16.07 12.22 -11.90
C LYS A 32 -14.57 12.30 -12.15
N GLY A 33 -13.91 11.16 -12.03
CA GLY A 33 -12.47 11.04 -11.84
C GLY A 33 -11.64 11.69 -12.93
N LEU A 34 -10.82 12.66 -12.52
CA LEU A 34 -9.58 12.96 -13.22
C LEU A 34 -8.69 11.71 -13.14
N LYS A 35 -8.35 11.11 -14.29
CA LYS A 35 -7.30 10.09 -14.35
C LYS A 35 -6.03 10.73 -13.79
N ARG A 36 -5.65 10.35 -12.56
CA ARG A 36 -4.40 10.82 -11.96
C ARG A 36 -3.25 10.37 -12.85
N ALA A 37 -2.37 11.30 -13.21
CA ALA A 37 -1.11 10.96 -13.85
C ALA A 37 -0.39 9.87 -13.01
N PRO A 38 0.27 8.90 -13.65
CA PRO A 38 0.99 7.85 -12.92
C PRO A 38 2.02 8.50 -12.01
N LYS A 39 1.86 8.29 -10.70
CA LYS A 39 2.75 8.87 -9.70
C LYS A 39 4.07 8.09 -9.76
N ARG A 40 5.18 8.74 -10.08
CA ARG A 40 6.52 8.13 -10.09
C ARG A 40 6.75 7.37 -8.78
N ASN A 41 6.99 6.07 -8.86
CA ASN A 41 7.11 5.22 -7.68
C ASN A 41 8.54 5.32 -7.12
N GLN A 42 8.80 6.37 -6.34
CA GLN A 42 10.10 6.65 -5.70
C GLN A 42 10.67 5.45 -4.93
N LEU A 43 9.82 4.53 -4.46
CA LEU A 43 10.23 3.34 -3.73
C LEU A 43 10.87 2.29 -4.65
N ILE A 44 10.31 2.08 -5.84
CA ILE A 44 10.87 1.17 -6.86
C ILE A 44 12.19 1.73 -7.39
N ASP A 45 12.25 3.05 -7.64
CA ASP A 45 13.49 3.73 -8.03
C ASP A 45 14.60 3.53 -6.97
N HIS A 46 14.26 3.61 -5.68
CA HIS A 46 15.20 3.37 -4.60
C HIS A 46 15.70 1.92 -4.58
N VAL A 47 14.80 0.93 -4.71
CA VAL A 47 15.19 -0.48 -4.82
C VAL A 47 16.14 -0.68 -6.00
N VAL A 48 15.81 -0.16 -7.19
CA VAL A 48 16.69 -0.24 -8.38
C VAL A 48 18.09 0.31 -8.09
N THR A 49 18.19 1.45 -7.40
CA THR A 49 19.48 2.02 -6.99
C THR A 49 20.24 1.05 -6.09
N LEU A 50 19.60 0.48 -5.07
CA LEU A 50 20.23 -0.45 -4.13
C LEU A 50 20.71 -1.73 -4.82
N LEU A 51 19.89 -2.32 -5.70
CA LEU A 51 20.28 -3.52 -6.46
C LEU A 51 21.50 -3.27 -7.36
N LYS A 52 21.59 -2.08 -7.97
CA LYS A 52 22.74 -1.67 -8.79
C LYS A 52 24.00 -1.47 -7.98
N VAL A 53 23.89 -0.82 -6.81
CA VAL A 53 25.03 -0.60 -5.90
C VAL A 53 25.60 -1.94 -5.42
N GLN A 54 24.74 -2.91 -5.10
CA GLN A 54 25.16 -4.27 -4.70
C GLN A 54 25.64 -5.16 -5.86
N GLN A 55 25.59 -4.66 -7.10
CA GLN A 55 26.01 -5.41 -8.30
C GLN A 55 25.36 -6.79 -8.40
N LEU A 56 24.09 -6.89 -8.01
CA LEU A 56 23.37 -8.15 -8.04
C LEU A 56 23.23 -8.68 -9.48
N PRO A 57 23.04 -10.00 -9.66
CA PRO A 57 22.78 -10.59 -10.97
C PRO A 57 21.65 -9.88 -11.71
N LYS A 58 21.65 -9.99 -13.04
CA LYS A 58 20.61 -9.38 -13.87
C LYS A 58 19.23 -9.87 -13.43
N TYR A 59 18.32 -8.92 -13.22
CA TYR A 59 16.93 -9.16 -12.86
C TYR A 59 15.99 -8.69 -13.97
N GLU A 60 14.80 -9.26 -13.98
CA GLU A 60 13.66 -8.82 -14.78
C GLU A 60 12.68 -8.04 -13.91
N VAL A 61 11.98 -7.07 -14.51
CA VAL A 61 10.96 -6.25 -13.83
C VAL A 61 9.57 -6.61 -14.33
N GLU A 62 8.57 -6.51 -13.48
CA GLU A 62 7.18 -6.84 -13.85
C GLU A 62 7.08 -8.25 -14.51
N TYR A 63 7.81 -9.24 -13.97
CA TYR A 63 7.98 -10.57 -14.54
C TYR A 63 6.74 -11.46 -14.35
N HIS A 64 6.17 -12.00 -15.43
CA HIS A 64 4.97 -12.85 -15.37
C HIS A 64 5.35 -14.32 -15.23
N PHE A 65 5.25 -14.89 -14.03
CA PHE A 65 5.75 -16.24 -13.75
C PHE A 65 4.77 -17.36 -14.09
N ALA A 66 3.46 -17.09 -14.14
CA ALA A 66 2.45 -18.13 -14.36
C ALA A 66 1.86 -18.14 -15.79
N LYS A 67 2.35 -17.29 -16.71
CA LYS A 67 1.86 -17.24 -18.10
C LYS A 67 2.14 -18.54 -18.87
N MET A 68 3.07 -19.36 -18.39
CA MET A 68 3.59 -20.54 -19.09
C MET A 68 3.28 -21.88 -18.41
N VAL A 69 2.70 -21.88 -17.21
CA VAL A 69 2.94 -23.02 -16.30
C VAL A 69 1.77 -23.99 -16.19
N VAL A 70 0.54 -23.58 -16.55
CA VAL A 70 -0.58 -24.52 -16.64
C VAL A 70 -1.37 -24.28 -17.93
N PRO A 71 -1.18 -25.11 -18.97
CA PRO A 71 -2.04 -25.09 -20.14
C PRO A 71 -3.52 -25.17 -19.72
N GLY A 72 -4.34 -24.24 -20.18
CA GLY A 72 -5.78 -24.21 -19.91
C GLY A 72 -6.22 -23.43 -18.66
N ILE A 73 -5.30 -22.93 -17.82
CA ILE A 73 -5.66 -21.98 -16.75
C ILE A 73 -5.42 -20.55 -17.26
N ASN A 74 -6.49 -19.80 -17.46
CA ASN A 74 -6.45 -18.38 -17.79
C ASN A 74 -6.85 -17.55 -16.56
N PRO A 75 -5.90 -17.24 -15.65
CA PRO A 75 -6.21 -16.48 -14.46
C PRO A 75 -6.63 -15.06 -14.85
N LYS A 76 -7.67 -14.55 -14.18
CA LYS A 76 -8.20 -13.20 -14.40
C LYS A 76 -7.07 -12.12 -14.32
N PRO A 77 -7.26 -10.95 -14.95
CA PRO A 77 -6.19 -10.03 -15.41
C PRO A 77 -5.33 -9.32 -14.35
N ARG A 78 -5.37 -9.69 -13.07
CA ARG A 78 -4.29 -9.34 -12.14
C ARG A 78 -3.17 -10.36 -12.27
N LYS A 79 -2.45 -10.18 -13.37
CA LYS A 79 -1.22 -10.86 -13.80
C LYS A 79 -0.41 -11.39 -12.60
N TYR A 80 -0.26 -12.71 -12.53
CA TYR A 80 0.71 -13.39 -11.66
C TYR A 80 2.12 -12.92 -12.01
N ARG A 81 2.52 -11.84 -11.35
CA ARG A 81 3.65 -11.03 -11.75
C ARG A 81 4.43 -10.55 -10.54
N PHE A 82 5.75 -10.63 -10.61
CA PHE A 82 6.65 -10.07 -9.62
C PHE A 82 7.13 -8.68 -9.99
N ASP A 83 7.36 -7.81 -9.00
CA ASP A 83 7.99 -6.50 -9.24
C ASP A 83 9.41 -6.67 -9.78
N PHE A 84 10.18 -7.58 -9.17
CA PHE A 84 11.49 -8.02 -9.62
C PHE A 84 11.61 -9.54 -9.58
N ALA A 85 12.31 -10.13 -10.55
CA ALA A 85 12.56 -11.57 -10.60
C ALA A 85 13.96 -11.89 -11.11
N TRP A 86 14.51 -13.00 -10.61
CA TRP A 86 15.66 -13.72 -11.14
C TRP A 86 15.17 -15.11 -11.59
N PRO A 87 14.63 -15.25 -12.81
CA PRO A 87 13.94 -16.47 -13.23
C PRO A 87 14.83 -17.71 -13.23
N GLU A 88 16.09 -17.55 -13.64
CA GLU A 88 17.09 -18.64 -13.61
C GLU A 88 17.29 -19.20 -12.20
N ARG A 89 17.03 -18.41 -11.15
CA ARG A 89 17.21 -18.82 -9.74
C ARG A 89 15.90 -19.12 -9.03
N LEU A 90 14.75 -18.96 -9.70
CA LEU A 90 13.42 -18.99 -9.08
C LEU A 90 13.32 -18.08 -7.84
N VAL A 91 13.90 -16.89 -7.90
CA VAL A 91 13.83 -15.88 -6.83
C VAL A 91 13.06 -14.65 -7.29
N ALA A 92 12.18 -14.13 -6.43
CA ALA A 92 11.44 -12.90 -6.70
C ALA A 92 11.46 -11.94 -5.51
N LEU A 93 11.36 -10.64 -5.81
CA LEU A 93 11.21 -9.57 -4.83
C LEU A 93 9.94 -8.75 -5.15
N GLU A 94 9.09 -8.60 -4.14
CA GLU A 94 7.82 -7.87 -4.18
C GLU A 94 7.87 -6.67 -3.24
N VAL A 95 7.46 -5.49 -3.73
CA VAL A 95 7.47 -4.25 -2.95
C VAL A 95 6.05 -3.92 -2.50
N ASP A 96 5.74 -4.27 -1.26
CA ASP A 96 4.45 -4.01 -0.65
C ASP A 96 4.33 -2.53 -0.22
N GLY A 97 3.66 -1.75 -1.08
CA GLY A 97 3.51 -0.30 -0.92
C GLY A 97 2.40 0.17 0.02
N MET A 98 1.46 -0.70 0.45
CA MET A 98 0.29 -0.27 1.24
C MET A 98 -0.26 -1.35 2.19
N THR A 99 0.59 -1.93 3.03
CA THR A 99 0.20 -3.00 3.97
C THR A 99 -0.68 -2.50 5.14
N TYR A 100 -0.50 -1.26 5.61
CA TYR A 100 -1.09 -0.80 6.89
C TYR A 100 -2.25 0.20 6.75
N GLY A 101 -2.80 0.36 5.53
CA GLY A 101 -3.79 1.41 5.25
C GLY A 101 -3.24 2.83 5.47
N ARG A 102 -4.10 3.84 5.33
CA ARG A 102 -3.74 5.23 5.60
C ARG A 102 -4.81 5.91 6.44
N PRO A 103 -4.47 6.88 7.30
CA PRO A 103 -5.47 7.68 8.00
C PRO A 103 -6.46 8.29 7.01
N LEU A 104 -7.76 8.15 7.30
CA LEU A 104 -8.78 8.91 6.61
C LEU A 104 -8.59 10.39 6.96
N VAL A 105 -8.41 11.23 5.95
CA VAL A 105 -8.26 12.68 6.11
C VAL A 105 -9.53 13.33 5.61
N CYS A 106 -10.13 14.20 6.42
CA CYS A 106 -11.28 15.00 6.01
C CYS A 106 -10.85 15.97 4.89
N ASP A 107 -11.55 15.95 3.77
CA ASP A 107 -11.29 16.82 2.62
C ASP A 107 -11.59 18.29 2.89
N THR A 108 -12.50 18.56 3.84
CA THR A 108 -12.97 19.90 4.18
C THR A 108 -11.99 20.62 5.12
N CYS A 109 -11.45 19.94 6.13
CA CYS A 109 -10.61 20.56 7.15
C CYS A 109 -9.18 20.01 7.24
N GLY A 110 -8.84 18.96 6.48
CA GLY A 110 -7.51 18.34 6.49
C GLY A 110 -7.18 17.53 7.74
N MET A 111 -8.09 17.43 8.72
CA MET A 111 -7.85 16.66 9.94
C MET A 111 -8.00 15.15 9.73
N THR A 112 -7.19 14.35 10.42
CA THR A 112 -7.34 12.89 10.46
C THR A 112 -8.57 12.50 11.26
N VAL A 113 -9.40 11.62 10.69
CA VAL A 113 -10.62 11.11 11.31
C VAL A 113 -10.28 10.06 12.37
N ARG A 114 -10.98 10.10 13.51
CA ARG A 114 -10.85 9.17 14.63
C ARG A 114 -12.20 8.60 15.02
N HIS A 115 -12.22 7.38 15.54
CA HIS A 115 -13.38 6.83 16.22
C HIS A 115 -13.75 7.71 17.42
N LYS A 116 -15.05 7.82 17.69
CA LYS A 116 -15.56 8.41 18.93
C LYS A 116 -15.68 7.28 19.96
N LYS A 117 -14.99 7.39 21.09
CA LYS A 117 -15.22 6.48 22.21
C LYS A 117 -16.48 6.90 22.97
N LEU A 118 -17.13 5.94 23.62
CA LEU A 118 -18.34 6.16 24.41
C LEU A 118 -18.10 7.13 25.59
N ASP A 119 -16.90 7.08 26.16
CA ASP A 119 -16.44 7.95 27.26
C ASP A 119 -16.08 9.38 26.81
N GLY A 120 -16.25 9.72 25.53
CA GLY A 120 -15.91 11.03 24.98
C GLY A 120 -14.42 11.28 24.77
N SER A 121 -13.54 10.35 25.17
CA SER A 121 -12.11 10.45 24.91
C SER A 121 -11.77 10.17 23.44
N ARG A 122 -10.56 10.56 23.01
CA ARG A 122 -10.12 10.37 21.62
C ARG A 122 -9.98 8.87 21.31
N GLY A 123 -10.70 8.40 20.29
CA GLY A 123 -10.56 7.05 19.77
C GLY A 123 -9.40 6.89 18.78
N GLN A 124 -9.24 5.65 18.31
CA GLN A 124 -8.22 5.29 17.32
C GLN A 124 -8.46 6.02 15.99
N LEU A 125 -7.39 6.17 15.20
CA LEU A 125 -7.49 6.69 13.84
C LEU A 125 -8.36 5.78 12.98
N VAL A 126 -9.26 6.36 12.21
CA VAL A 126 -9.97 5.63 11.16
C VAL A 126 -8.99 5.47 10.00
N LEU A 127 -8.65 4.22 9.67
CA LEU A 127 -7.79 3.90 8.54
C LEU A 127 -8.65 3.52 7.34
N VAL A 128 -8.35 4.08 6.17
CA VAL A 128 -8.83 3.54 4.90
C VAL A 128 -7.87 2.42 4.52
N GLY A 129 -8.41 1.22 4.34
CA GLY A 129 -7.62 0.02 4.03
C GLY A 129 -6.73 0.24 2.80
N GLY A 130 -5.55 -0.37 2.83
CA GLY A 130 -4.77 -0.54 1.62
C GLY A 130 -5.51 -1.49 0.69
N GLY A 131 -5.36 -1.32 -0.63
CA GLY A 131 -6.02 -2.19 -1.62
C GLY A 131 -5.68 -3.69 -1.49
N HIS A 132 -4.68 -4.04 -0.66
CA HIS A 132 -4.22 -5.41 -0.41
C HIS A 132 -4.88 -6.05 0.83
N THR A 133 -5.50 -5.27 1.73
CA THR A 133 -6.03 -5.78 3.02
C THR A 133 -7.56 -5.74 3.11
N GLN A 134 -8.28 -5.42 2.02
CA GLN A 134 -9.74 -5.43 1.98
C GLN A 134 -10.28 -6.26 0.82
N GLY A 135 -11.15 -7.23 1.11
CA GLY A 135 -11.93 -7.99 0.13
C GLY A 135 -11.11 -8.86 -0.84
N SER A 136 -11.67 -9.10 -2.03
CA SER A 136 -11.17 -10.00 -3.10
C SER A 136 -9.74 -9.74 -3.60
N GLY A 137 -9.07 -8.67 -3.15
CA GLY A 137 -7.65 -8.45 -3.38
C GLY A 137 -6.76 -9.36 -2.53
N TYR A 138 -7.14 -9.62 -1.28
CA TYR A 138 -6.36 -10.47 -0.37
C TYR A 138 -6.36 -11.92 -0.83
N ASP A 139 -7.52 -12.46 -1.22
CA ASP A 139 -7.64 -13.84 -1.72
C ASP A 139 -6.86 -14.03 -3.03
N ALA A 140 -6.90 -13.05 -3.93
CA ALA A 140 -6.10 -13.07 -5.16
C ALA A 140 -4.58 -13.03 -4.87
N ASP A 141 -4.16 -12.28 -3.85
CA ASP A 141 -2.76 -12.28 -3.40
C ASP A 141 -2.37 -13.64 -2.80
N ARG A 142 -3.29 -14.32 -2.09
CA ARG A 142 -3.05 -15.70 -1.61
C ARG A 142 -2.93 -16.68 -2.76
N GLU A 143 -3.80 -16.61 -3.77
CA GLU A 143 -3.70 -17.45 -4.96
C GLU A 143 -2.36 -17.26 -5.68
N LYS A 144 -1.89 -16.01 -5.80
CA LYS A 144 -0.59 -15.68 -6.37
C LYS A 144 0.57 -16.27 -5.56
N ASP A 145 0.56 -16.07 -4.25
CA ASP A 145 1.63 -16.58 -3.38
C ASP A 145 1.67 -18.12 -3.37
N ASN A 146 0.50 -18.77 -3.31
CA ASN A 146 0.40 -20.23 -3.35
C ASN A 146 0.92 -20.78 -4.68
N LEU A 147 0.57 -20.14 -5.81
CA LEU A 147 1.05 -20.56 -7.11
C LEU A 147 2.56 -20.34 -7.24
N ALA A 148 3.09 -19.21 -6.78
CA ALA A 148 4.54 -18.97 -6.76
C ALA A 148 5.27 -20.08 -5.99
N ALA A 149 4.79 -20.40 -4.79
CA ALA A 149 5.35 -21.46 -3.95
C ALA A 149 5.25 -22.84 -4.63
N ALA A 150 4.10 -23.19 -5.21
CA ALA A 150 3.90 -24.45 -5.93
C ALA A 150 4.86 -24.62 -7.13
N LEU A 151 5.30 -23.50 -7.71
CA LEU A 151 6.25 -23.46 -8.82
C LEU A 151 7.71 -23.33 -8.37
N GLY A 152 7.99 -23.46 -7.07
CA GLY A 152 9.34 -23.47 -6.52
C GLY A 152 9.96 -22.09 -6.34
N TRP A 153 9.19 -21.01 -6.50
CA TRP A 153 9.70 -19.66 -6.29
C TRP A 153 9.94 -19.37 -4.81
N VAL A 154 11.07 -18.75 -4.51
CA VAL A 154 11.27 -18.04 -3.25
C VAL A 154 10.94 -16.57 -3.45
N VAL A 155 9.89 -16.11 -2.79
CA VAL A 155 9.39 -14.73 -2.92
C VAL A 155 9.68 -13.96 -1.64
N LEU A 156 10.54 -12.95 -1.73
CA LEU A 156 10.77 -11.97 -0.67
C LEU A 156 9.77 -10.82 -0.83
N ARG A 157 8.92 -10.62 0.17
CA ARG A 157 8.00 -9.47 0.25
C ARG A 157 8.56 -8.43 1.18
N VAL A 158 8.85 -7.24 0.65
CA VAL A 158 9.46 -6.14 1.41
C VAL A 158 8.50 -4.96 1.49
N THR A 159 8.35 -4.41 2.69
CA THR A 159 7.47 -3.26 2.90
C THR A 159 8.21 -1.96 2.67
N ALA A 160 7.46 -0.90 2.36
CA ALA A 160 8.05 0.43 2.19
C ALA A 160 8.90 0.92 3.38
N PRO A 161 8.53 0.68 4.66
CA PRO A 161 9.40 0.95 5.80
C PRO A 161 10.72 0.18 5.78
N MET A 162 10.72 -1.12 5.44
CA MET A 162 11.94 -1.94 5.37
C MET A 162 12.92 -1.40 4.33
N ILE A 163 12.43 -0.92 3.19
CA ILE A 163 13.27 -0.31 2.16
C ILE A 163 13.85 1.03 2.64
N ARG A 164 13.02 1.90 3.22
CA ARG A 164 13.47 3.24 3.66
C ARG A 164 14.41 3.22 4.85
N GLN A 165 14.30 2.22 5.71
CA GLN A 165 15.11 2.06 6.91
C GLN A 165 16.33 1.16 6.66
N GLU A 166 16.60 0.79 5.40
CA GLU A 166 17.70 -0.12 5.03
C GLU A 166 17.71 -1.40 5.88
N GLY A 167 16.52 -1.98 6.09
CA GLY A 167 16.39 -3.21 6.88
C GLY A 167 17.11 -4.40 6.26
N ALA A 168 17.14 -5.53 6.97
CA ALA A 168 17.87 -6.74 6.59
C ALA A 168 17.45 -7.39 5.24
N TRP A 169 16.47 -6.83 4.53
CA TRP A 169 15.91 -7.41 3.32
C TRP A 169 16.91 -7.52 2.17
N LEU A 170 17.85 -6.58 2.05
CA LEU A 170 18.86 -6.61 0.99
C LEU A 170 19.86 -7.75 1.21
N TYR A 171 20.30 -7.92 2.45
CA TYR A 171 21.11 -9.07 2.87
C TYR A 171 20.35 -10.40 2.69
N GLN A 172 19.08 -10.46 3.05
CA GLN A 172 18.24 -11.65 2.83
C GLN A 172 18.11 -11.99 1.34
N LEU A 173 17.99 -10.97 0.48
CA LEU A 173 17.98 -11.13 -0.97
C LEU A 173 19.30 -11.69 -1.49
N GLU A 174 20.43 -11.18 -1.03
CA GLU A 174 21.75 -11.71 -1.35
C GLU A 174 21.90 -13.18 -0.93
N CYS A 175 21.50 -13.51 0.31
CA CYS A 175 21.56 -14.88 0.81
C CYS A 175 20.73 -15.85 -0.05
N VAL A 176 19.49 -15.49 -0.40
CA VAL A 176 18.66 -16.38 -1.23
C VAL A 176 19.22 -16.51 -2.65
N LEU A 177 19.70 -15.41 -3.25
CA LEU A 177 20.30 -15.44 -4.57
C LEU A 177 21.57 -16.30 -4.60
N ALA A 178 22.38 -16.25 -3.55
CA ALA A 178 23.57 -17.09 -3.40
C ALA A 178 23.19 -18.56 -3.24
N SER A 179 22.21 -18.86 -2.38
CA SER A 179 21.75 -20.25 -2.13
C SER A 179 21.12 -20.94 -3.35
N ARG A 180 20.77 -20.17 -4.38
CA ARG A 180 20.10 -20.63 -5.60
C ARG A 180 20.89 -20.32 -6.87
N ALA A 181 22.21 -20.13 -6.75
CA ALA A 181 23.06 -19.78 -7.89
C ALA A 181 23.23 -20.92 -8.93
N GLU A 182 22.92 -22.17 -8.56
CA GLU A 182 23.16 -23.38 -9.37
C GLU A 182 21.88 -24.21 -9.64
N LEU A 183 20.68 -23.63 -9.43
CA LEU A 183 19.42 -24.25 -9.86
C LEU A 183 19.22 -24.08 -11.37
#